data_AF-A0A0F9NLW4-F1
#
_entry.id   AF-A0A0F9NLW4-F1
#
_cell.length_a   1.000
_cell.length_b   1.000
_cell.length_c   1.000
_cell.angle_alpha   90.00
_cell.angle_beta   90.00
_cell.angle_gamma   90.00
#
_symmetry.space_group_name_H-M   'P 1'
#
loop_
_entity.id
_entity.type
_entity.pdbx_description
1 polymer ?
#
loop_
_entity_poly.entity_id
_entity_poly.type
_entity_poly.pdbx_seq_one_letter_code
_entity_poly.pdbx_strand_id
1 'polypeptide(L)'
;MTNQDVAAILDNIADILEILGESRFRILAYRKAANVIDTLPEDINDIDTADDLQKLPGIGTHIAERLEELLVTGRMKYFEELKEKVPPGLVELTKVRGLGPRTASLLYEKLGITNIAQLEKAVSEHKLRDIKGLGAKTEANILKSIKEKETFEERILLDESYEIVQDILEQLRSQPYVLMADAAGSLRRMRRTIGDIDLLVSSNEPEKVMDYFIAIPQSIGVDAKGKTKSTITDISGRKVDIRVVPPESYGSALQYFTGSKEHSVHLREIAKRKGLKLNEYGVFDSKTDKKLGGATEEDMYSRLDLPVIEPELREDHGEIEAAYDKKLPRLVKLKDIKGDLHTHTEKSDGLHSIEDMVAKAKVLGYTYICISDHAERLKVAGGLTVKELNAQIKRIDDLNKKEKDIRILVGVELNIDNDGLVDYDEKMLKKLDFVAASIHSGFGQSKEQLTKRMITAIENPSVNMICHPTAEIINKRKPYALDLSAVFDAAAKNKTIMELNSFPSRLDLRAGYLRLAKKEGVKIAINTDAHNAKHLDYMFYGVAIARRGWLEKKDVVNTWPIEKLLKFVEKS
;
A
#
# COMPACT_ATOMS: atom_id res chain seq x y z
N MET A 1 -15.89 -8.91 9.61
CA MET A 1 -15.70 -7.65 8.85
C MET A 1 -14.56 -6.88 9.50
N THR A 2 -13.71 -6.15 8.78
CA THR A 2 -12.62 -5.41 9.44
C THR A 2 -13.16 -4.17 10.17
N ASN A 3 -12.39 -3.64 11.13
CA ASN A 3 -12.69 -2.38 11.80
C ASN A 3 -12.88 -1.25 10.78
N GLN A 4 -12.03 -1.21 9.75
CA GLN A 4 -12.09 -0.22 8.67
C GLN A 4 -13.37 -0.36 7.85
N ASP A 5 -13.84 -1.58 7.57
CA ASP A 5 -15.11 -1.80 6.86
C ASP A 5 -16.29 -1.24 7.66
N VAL A 6 -16.32 -1.51 8.97
CA VAL A 6 -17.38 -1.04 9.87
C VAL A 6 -17.33 0.48 10.02
N ALA A 7 -16.14 1.06 10.19
CA ALA A 7 -15.95 2.50 10.25
C ALA A 7 -16.40 3.20 8.97
N ALA A 8 -16.07 2.64 7.79
CA ALA A 8 -16.51 3.17 6.51
C ALA A 8 -18.03 3.15 6.37
N ILE A 9 -18.72 2.13 6.88
CA ILE A 9 -20.19 2.07 6.91
C ILE A 9 -20.76 3.20 7.77
N LEU A 10 -20.22 3.40 8.98
CA LEU A 10 -20.65 4.47 9.88
C LEU A 10 -20.40 5.87 9.28
N ASP A 11 -19.28 6.05 8.59
CA ASP A 11 -18.98 7.30 7.88
C ASP A 11 -19.96 7.54 6.72
N ASN A 12 -20.27 6.51 5.93
CA ASN A 12 -21.27 6.63 4.87
C ASN A 12 -22.66 6.97 5.43
N ILE A 13 -23.04 6.42 6.60
CA ILE A 13 -24.28 6.82 7.28
C ILE A 13 -24.26 8.30 7.62
N ALA A 14 -23.15 8.81 8.16
CA ALA A 14 -23.03 10.24 8.46
C ALA A 14 -23.09 11.12 7.20
N ASP A 15 -22.49 10.68 6.08
CA ASP A 15 -22.60 11.37 4.78
C ASP A 15 -24.05 11.45 4.31
N ILE A 16 -24.77 10.34 4.36
CA ILE A 16 -26.19 10.27 3.95
C ILE A 16 -27.07 11.15 4.86
N LEU A 17 -26.85 11.10 6.18
CA LEU A 17 -27.58 11.95 7.12
C LEU A 17 -27.33 13.44 6.85
N GLU A 18 -26.10 13.82 6.51
CA GLU A 18 -25.77 15.20 6.15
C GLU A 18 -26.38 15.62 4.82
N ILE A 19 -26.46 14.72 3.83
CA ILE A 19 -27.19 14.94 2.57
C ILE A 19 -28.67 15.19 2.82
N LEU A 20 -29.28 14.39 3.70
CA LEU A 20 -30.70 14.46 4.07
C LEU A 20 -31.03 15.66 4.98
N GLY A 21 -30.03 16.46 5.38
CA GLY A 21 -30.24 17.61 6.26
C GLY A 21 -30.64 17.25 7.69
N GLU A 22 -30.28 16.05 8.16
CA GLU A 22 -30.59 15.58 9.50
C GLU A 22 -29.82 16.33 10.59
N SER A 23 -30.22 16.12 11.85
CA SER A 23 -29.63 16.83 12.99
C SER A 23 -28.11 16.66 13.07
N ARG A 24 -27.39 17.79 13.24
CA ARG A 24 -25.93 17.85 13.46
C ARG A 24 -25.48 16.92 14.59
N PHE A 25 -26.29 16.74 15.63
CA PHE A 25 -25.99 15.84 16.73
C PHE A 25 -25.89 14.39 16.28
N ARG A 26 -26.83 13.93 15.42
CA ARG A 26 -26.82 12.56 14.88
C ARG A 26 -25.67 12.34 13.91
N ILE A 27 -25.39 13.31 13.04
CA ILE A 27 -24.25 13.25 12.11
C ILE A 27 -22.93 13.10 12.90
N LEU A 28 -22.72 13.94 13.92
CA LEU A 28 -21.52 13.88 14.74
C LEU A 28 -21.41 12.59 15.55
N ALA A 29 -22.53 12.02 16.01
CA ALA A 29 -22.53 10.74 16.70
C ALA A 29 -22.00 9.62 15.80
N TYR A 30 -22.45 9.55 14.54
CA TYR A 30 -21.96 8.58 13.57
C TYR A 30 -20.50 8.79 13.17
N ARG A 31 -20.07 10.03 12.94
CA ARG A 31 -18.64 10.33 12.69
C ARG A 31 -17.75 9.95 13.85
N LYS A 32 -18.21 10.21 15.07
CA LYS A 32 -17.47 9.86 16.28
C LYS A 32 -17.36 8.34 16.41
N ALA A 33 -18.46 7.61 16.19
CA ALA A 33 -18.44 6.16 16.20
C ALA A 33 -17.54 5.58 15.10
N ALA A 34 -17.58 6.12 13.87
CA ALA A 34 -16.68 5.71 12.78
C ALA A 34 -15.22 5.83 13.20
N ASN A 35 -14.81 6.98 13.72
CA ASN A 35 -13.44 7.21 14.19
C ASN A 35 -13.05 6.25 15.34
N VAL A 36 -13.94 6.04 16.32
CA VAL A 36 -13.69 5.12 17.44
C VAL A 36 -13.46 3.69 16.94
N ILE A 37 -14.24 3.24 15.95
CA ILE A 37 -14.10 1.90 15.37
C ILE A 37 -12.85 1.81 14.48
N ASP A 38 -12.59 2.80 13.62
CA ASP A 38 -11.42 2.85 12.72
C ASP A 38 -10.09 2.77 13.50
N THR A 39 -10.09 3.38 14.68
CA THR A 39 -8.92 3.46 15.58
C THR A 39 -8.92 2.38 16.67
N LEU A 40 -9.86 1.43 16.63
CA LEU A 40 -9.95 0.37 17.63
C LEU A 40 -8.74 -0.56 17.52
N PRO A 41 -7.99 -0.83 18.61
CA PRO A 41 -6.80 -1.69 18.58
C PRO A 41 -7.11 -3.19 18.43
N GLU A 42 -8.24 -3.60 18.99
CA GLU A 42 -8.74 -4.98 18.97
C GLU A 42 -9.63 -5.19 17.73
N ASP A 43 -9.75 -6.44 17.27
CA ASP A 43 -10.67 -6.75 16.19
C ASP A 43 -12.11 -6.52 16.66
N ILE A 44 -12.89 -5.74 15.91
CA ILE A 44 -14.28 -5.43 16.23
C ILE A 44 -15.15 -6.71 16.29
N ASN A 45 -14.74 -7.78 15.61
CA ASN A 45 -15.41 -9.08 15.67
C ASN A 45 -15.19 -9.80 17.01
N ASP A 46 -14.25 -9.37 17.86
CA ASP A 46 -14.05 -9.91 19.20
C ASP A 46 -15.02 -9.29 20.24
N ILE A 47 -15.88 -8.34 19.82
CA ILE A 47 -16.87 -7.67 20.67
C ILE A 47 -18.27 -8.18 20.32
N ASP A 48 -18.76 -9.15 21.11
CA ASP A 48 -19.94 -9.95 20.76
C ASP A 48 -21.31 -9.33 21.09
N THR A 49 -21.37 -8.28 21.92
CA THR A 49 -22.66 -7.74 22.42
C THR A 49 -22.79 -6.23 22.28
N ALA A 50 -24.02 -5.75 22.08
CA ALA A 50 -24.31 -4.31 22.11
C ALA A 50 -23.90 -3.65 23.44
N ASP A 51 -24.00 -4.36 24.56
CA ASP A 51 -23.59 -3.85 25.88
C ASP A 51 -22.08 -3.62 25.96
N ASP A 52 -21.28 -4.47 25.31
CA ASP A 52 -19.82 -4.30 25.23
C ASP A 52 -19.43 -3.18 24.26
N LEU A 53 -20.10 -3.09 23.11
CA LEU A 53 -19.91 -1.99 22.15
C LEU A 53 -20.25 -0.62 22.75
N GLN A 54 -21.26 -0.54 23.62
CA GLN A 54 -21.65 0.69 24.29
C GLN A 54 -20.59 1.19 25.30
N LYS A 55 -19.68 0.32 25.75
CA LYS A 55 -18.55 0.73 26.61
C LYS A 55 -17.52 1.57 25.85
N LEU A 56 -17.51 1.51 24.52
CA LEU A 56 -16.58 2.27 23.69
C LEU A 56 -16.96 3.77 23.67
N PRO A 57 -15.98 4.67 23.87
CA PRO A 57 -16.24 6.09 24.11
C PRO A 57 -16.79 6.80 22.87
N GLY A 58 -18.10 7.04 22.82
CA GLY A 58 -18.77 7.70 21.70
C GLY A 58 -19.76 6.82 20.95
N ILE A 59 -19.91 5.56 21.36
CA ILE A 59 -20.94 4.64 20.87
C ILE A 59 -22.11 4.67 21.86
N GLY A 60 -23.26 5.16 21.40
CA GLY A 60 -24.51 5.13 22.18
C GLY A 60 -25.32 3.87 21.88
N THR A 61 -26.33 3.58 22.71
CA THR A 61 -27.18 2.37 22.63
C THR A 61 -27.64 2.04 21.20
N HIS A 62 -28.21 3.00 20.48
CA HIS A 62 -28.69 2.74 19.11
C HIS A 62 -27.60 2.46 18.08
N ILE A 63 -26.39 3.00 18.26
CA ILE A 63 -25.27 2.69 17.37
C ILE A 63 -24.74 1.29 17.71
N ALA A 64 -24.66 0.95 19.00
CA ALA A 64 -24.25 -0.38 19.46
C ALA A 64 -25.17 -1.48 18.95
N GLU A 65 -26.49 -1.33 19.07
CA GLU A 65 -27.49 -2.28 18.53
C GLU A 65 -27.32 -2.51 17.02
N ARG A 66 -27.03 -1.45 16.26
CA ARG A 66 -26.83 -1.51 14.81
C ARG A 66 -25.49 -2.14 14.43
N LEU A 67 -24.46 -1.93 15.25
CA LEU A 67 -23.16 -2.54 15.08
C LEU A 67 -23.23 -4.04 15.37
N GLU A 68 -23.91 -4.45 16.44
CA GLU A 68 -24.18 -5.86 16.72
C GLU A 68 -24.94 -6.53 15.56
N GLU A 69 -26.01 -5.90 15.05
CA GLU A 69 -26.71 -6.39 13.85
C GLU A 69 -25.75 -6.60 12.67
N LEU A 70 -24.88 -5.62 12.41
CA LEU A 70 -23.91 -5.67 11.32
C LEU A 70 -22.88 -6.79 11.50
N LEU A 71 -22.35 -6.97 12.71
CA LEU A 71 -21.34 -7.98 13.00
C LEU A 71 -21.91 -9.39 12.95
N VAL A 72 -23.13 -9.60 13.45
CA VAL A 72 -23.80 -10.91 13.48
C VAL A 72 -24.33 -11.32 12.11
N THR A 73 -24.94 -10.39 11.37
CA THR A 73 -25.68 -10.72 10.13
C THR A 73 -24.92 -10.34 8.85
N GLY A 74 -23.84 -9.58 8.97
CA GLY A 74 -23.14 -8.96 7.84
C GLY A 74 -23.92 -7.81 7.18
N ARG A 75 -25.06 -7.38 7.76
CA ARG A 75 -25.93 -6.34 7.20
C ARG A 75 -26.41 -5.39 8.30
N MET A 76 -26.61 -4.12 7.93
CA MET A 76 -27.18 -3.11 8.83
C MET A 76 -28.43 -2.53 8.19
N LYS A 77 -29.61 -2.93 8.67
CA LYS A 77 -30.89 -2.54 8.07
C LYS A 77 -31.05 -1.03 7.98
N TYR A 78 -30.61 -0.31 9.01
CA TYR A 78 -30.65 1.16 9.02
C TYR A 78 -29.84 1.80 7.90
N PHE A 79 -28.68 1.22 7.56
CA PHE A 79 -27.86 1.71 6.46
C PHE A 79 -28.53 1.48 5.11
N GLU A 80 -29.14 0.31 4.91
CA GLU A 80 -29.91 -0.02 3.71
C GLU A 80 -31.08 0.96 3.52
N GLU A 81 -31.88 1.18 4.57
CA GLU A 81 -33.00 2.14 4.54
C GLU A 81 -32.56 3.58 4.27
N LEU A 82 -31.37 3.98 4.72
CA LEU A 82 -30.82 5.31 4.42
C LEU A 82 -30.37 5.43 2.97
N LYS A 83 -29.77 4.37 2.40
CA LYS A 83 -29.37 4.36 0.99
C LYS A 83 -30.56 4.51 0.05
N GLU A 84 -31.71 3.95 0.38
CA GLU A 84 -32.93 4.11 -0.43
C GLU A 84 -33.45 5.54 -0.47
N LYS A 85 -33.08 6.38 0.51
CA LYS A 85 -33.54 7.78 0.61
C LYS A 85 -32.71 8.77 -0.20
N VAL A 86 -31.56 8.36 -0.72
CA VAL A 86 -30.67 9.21 -1.53
C VAL A 86 -30.33 8.52 -2.85
N PRO A 87 -30.23 9.24 -3.98
CA PRO A 87 -29.76 8.63 -5.23
C PRO A 87 -28.37 8.00 -5.03
N PRO A 88 -28.13 6.75 -5.49
CA PRO A 88 -26.87 6.04 -5.23
C PRO A 88 -25.61 6.83 -5.61
N GLY A 89 -25.66 7.54 -6.74
CA GLY A 89 -24.52 8.32 -7.22
C GLY A 89 -24.24 9.59 -6.40
N LEU A 90 -25.13 10.02 -5.51
CA LEU A 90 -24.91 11.21 -4.68
C LEU A 90 -23.87 10.97 -3.58
N VAL A 91 -23.83 9.76 -3.02
CA VAL A 91 -22.79 9.31 -2.09
C VAL A 91 -21.44 9.17 -2.83
N GLU A 92 -21.45 8.79 -4.11
CA GLU A 92 -20.21 8.73 -4.89
C GLU A 92 -19.64 10.11 -5.20
N LEU A 93 -20.49 11.12 -5.34
CA LEU A 93 -20.05 12.51 -5.54
C LEU A 93 -19.31 13.06 -4.32
N THR A 94 -19.67 12.66 -3.09
CA THR A 94 -18.98 13.12 -1.88
C THR A 94 -17.53 12.62 -1.79
N LYS A 95 -17.19 11.57 -2.55
CA LYS A 95 -15.83 11.04 -2.68
C LYS A 95 -14.95 11.90 -3.60
N VAL A 96 -15.51 12.86 -4.33
CA VAL A 96 -14.73 13.81 -5.15
C VAL A 96 -14.07 14.84 -4.24
N ARG A 97 -12.75 15.00 -4.33
CA ARG A 97 -12.01 15.89 -3.44
C ARG A 97 -12.50 17.33 -3.62
N GLY A 98 -12.84 17.96 -2.49
CA GLY A 98 -13.41 19.31 -2.47
C GLY A 98 -14.94 19.35 -2.58
N LEU A 99 -15.59 18.19 -2.61
CA LEU A 99 -17.04 18.04 -2.72
C LEU A 99 -17.55 17.24 -1.52
N GLY A 100 -17.89 17.92 -0.43
CA GLY A 100 -18.46 17.27 0.76
C GLY A 100 -19.97 16.99 0.62
N PRO A 101 -20.59 16.27 1.57
CA PRO A 101 -22.03 15.94 1.56
C PRO A 101 -22.96 17.12 1.33
N ARG A 102 -22.69 18.27 1.95
CA ARG A 102 -23.48 19.50 1.74
C ARG A 102 -23.39 20.03 0.32
N THR A 103 -22.20 19.94 -0.27
CA THR A 103 -21.98 20.39 -1.65
C THR A 103 -22.65 19.43 -2.63
N ALA A 104 -22.57 18.12 -2.39
CA ALA A 104 -23.27 17.11 -3.20
C ALA A 104 -24.79 17.32 -3.16
N SER A 105 -25.36 17.52 -1.96
CA SER A 105 -26.78 17.82 -1.78
C SER A 105 -27.18 19.12 -2.50
N LEU A 106 -26.39 20.19 -2.37
CA LEU A 106 -26.65 21.46 -3.06
C LEU A 106 -26.61 21.34 -4.59
N LEU A 107 -25.68 20.55 -5.14
CA LEU A 107 -25.57 20.29 -6.58
C LEU A 107 -26.75 19.47 -7.10
N TYR A 108 -27.24 18.53 -6.31
CA TYR A 108 -28.46 17.80 -6.61
C TYR A 108 -29.68 18.72 -6.62
N GLU A 109 -29.88 19.50 -5.56
CA GLU A 109 -31.02 20.41 -5.44
C GLU A 109 -31.06 21.48 -6.53
N LYS A 110 -29.90 22.04 -6.89
CA LYS A 110 -29.81 23.17 -7.83
C LYS A 110 -29.68 22.76 -9.29
N LEU A 111 -28.98 21.66 -9.57
CA LEU A 111 -28.62 21.27 -10.93
C LEU A 111 -29.07 19.84 -11.28
N GLY A 112 -29.69 19.10 -10.36
CA GLY A 112 -30.14 17.73 -10.60
C GLY A 112 -29.00 16.73 -10.81
N ILE A 113 -27.78 17.06 -10.37
CA ILE A 113 -26.59 16.24 -10.59
C ILE A 113 -26.63 15.04 -9.64
N THR A 114 -26.67 13.83 -10.20
CA THR A 114 -26.75 12.56 -9.47
C THR A 114 -25.56 11.64 -9.71
N ASN A 115 -24.64 11.99 -10.62
CA ASN A 115 -23.46 11.18 -10.94
C ASN A 115 -22.30 12.04 -11.45
N ILE A 116 -21.11 11.43 -11.54
CA ILE A 116 -19.86 12.11 -11.91
C ILE A 116 -19.91 12.67 -13.34
N ALA A 117 -20.49 11.96 -14.30
CA ALA A 117 -20.57 12.42 -15.69
C ALA A 117 -21.42 13.70 -15.81
N GLN A 118 -22.52 13.79 -15.06
CA GLN A 118 -23.33 15.00 -14.98
C GLN A 118 -22.58 16.15 -14.29
N LEU A 119 -21.81 15.84 -13.24
CA LEU A 119 -20.98 16.83 -12.55
C LEU A 119 -19.90 17.37 -13.49
N GLU A 120 -19.19 16.50 -14.21
CA GLU A 120 -18.17 16.87 -15.16
C GLU A 120 -18.72 17.79 -16.24
N LYS A 121 -19.87 17.43 -16.81
CA LYS A 121 -20.57 18.28 -17.78
C LYS A 121 -20.89 19.65 -17.19
N ALA A 122 -21.47 19.71 -16.00
CA ALA A 122 -21.81 20.98 -15.34
C ALA A 122 -20.57 21.84 -15.05
N VAL A 123 -19.45 21.21 -14.67
CA VAL A 123 -18.16 21.88 -14.44
C VAL A 123 -17.56 22.40 -15.76
N SER A 124 -17.62 21.61 -16.84
CA SER A 124 -17.14 22.00 -18.16
C SER A 124 -17.94 23.15 -18.79
N GLU A 125 -19.23 23.24 -18.44
CA GLU A 125 -20.14 24.31 -18.84
C GLU A 125 -20.13 25.50 -17.87
N HIS A 126 -19.26 25.49 -16.85
CA HIS A 126 -19.12 26.52 -15.82
C HIS A 126 -20.37 26.80 -14.96
N LYS A 127 -21.30 25.84 -14.88
CA LYS A 127 -22.59 25.98 -14.19
C LYS A 127 -22.47 25.98 -12.67
N LEU A 128 -21.34 25.53 -12.12
CA LEU A 128 -21.14 25.52 -10.67
C LEU A 128 -20.94 26.94 -10.12
N ARG A 129 -20.43 27.87 -10.93
CA ARG A 129 -20.13 29.26 -10.53
C ARG A 129 -21.35 30.06 -10.11
N ASP A 130 -22.52 29.68 -10.63
CA ASP A 130 -23.80 30.34 -10.35
C ASP A 130 -24.36 29.97 -8.97
N ILE A 131 -23.77 28.97 -8.30
CA ILE A 131 -24.17 28.52 -6.97
C ILE A 131 -23.33 29.25 -5.91
N LYS A 132 -24.03 29.93 -4.98
CA LYS A 132 -23.41 30.62 -3.85
C LYS A 132 -22.52 29.67 -3.04
N GLY A 133 -21.22 29.96 -2.99
CA GLY A 133 -20.20 29.16 -2.29
C GLY A 133 -19.31 28.30 -3.21
N LEU A 134 -19.63 28.18 -4.50
CA LEU A 134 -18.88 27.40 -5.49
C LEU A 134 -18.25 28.32 -6.56
N GLY A 135 -17.24 29.10 -6.17
CA GLY A 135 -16.53 29.99 -7.10
C GLY A 135 -15.58 29.26 -8.07
N ALA A 136 -15.00 30.02 -9.01
CA ALA A 136 -14.12 29.49 -10.07
C ALA A 136 -12.94 28.62 -9.55
N LYS A 137 -12.40 28.93 -8.36
CA LYS A 137 -11.35 28.13 -7.72
C LYS A 137 -11.84 26.75 -7.28
N THR A 138 -13.04 26.68 -6.70
CA THR A 138 -13.68 25.42 -6.27
C THR A 138 -14.01 24.56 -7.48
N GLU A 139 -14.57 25.16 -8.53
CA GLU A 139 -14.85 24.47 -9.80
C GLU A 139 -13.58 23.92 -10.45
N ALA A 140 -12.50 24.70 -10.51
CA ALA A 140 -11.21 24.23 -11.04
C ALA A 140 -10.64 23.05 -10.23
N ASN A 141 -10.80 23.06 -8.90
CA ASN A 141 -10.40 21.94 -8.04
C ASN A 141 -11.26 20.69 -8.28
N ILE A 142 -12.58 20.86 -8.45
CA ILE A 142 -13.50 19.77 -8.77
C ILE A 142 -13.14 19.17 -10.14
N LEU A 143 -12.94 20.00 -11.17
CA LEU A 143 -12.53 19.53 -12.51
C LEU A 143 -11.21 18.76 -12.46
N LYS A 144 -10.23 19.30 -11.73
CA LYS A 144 -8.95 18.65 -11.52
C LYS A 144 -9.15 17.30 -10.82
N SER A 145 -9.99 17.23 -9.79
CA SER A 145 -10.29 15.98 -9.09
C SER A 145 -11.02 14.96 -9.97
N ILE A 146 -11.94 15.38 -10.84
CA ILE A 146 -12.65 14.49 -11.76
C ILE A 146 -11.67 13.91 -12.78
N LYS A 147 -10.88 14.77 -13.44
CA LYS A 147 -9.84 14.34 -14.40
C LYS A 147 -8.77 13.47 -13.76
N GLU A 148 -8.43 13.76 -12.49
CA GLU A 148 -7.52 12.91 -11.72
C GLU A 148 -8.17 11.54 -11.46
N LYS A 149 -9.44 11.50 -11.05
CA LYS A 149 -10.20 10.26 -10.84
C LYS A 149 -10.37 9.43 -12.11
N GLU A 150 -10.53 10.06 -13.28
CA GLU A 150 -10.53 9.37 -14.59
C GLU A 150 -9.17 8.78 -14.97
N THR A 151 -8.06 9.42 -14.54
CA THR A 151 -6.71 8.85 -14.76
C THR A 151 -6.34 7.75 -13.77
N PHE A 152 -7.08 7.60 -12.68
CA PHE A 152 -6.99 6.43 -11.83
C PHE A 152 -8.05 5.45 -12.33
N GLU A 153 -7.66 4.49 -13.19
CA GLU A 153 -8.33 3.18 -13.17
C GLU A 153 -8.53 2.82 -11.68
N GLU A 154 -9.71 2.33 -11.28
CA GLU A 154 -10.02 1.92 -9.90
C GLU A 154 -9.09 0.78 -9.46
N ARG A 155 -7.81 1.11 -9.23
CA ARG A 155 -6.76 0.18 -8.85
C ARG A 155 -6.60 0.25 -7.36
N ILE A 156 -6.73 -0.90 -6.73
CA ILE A 156 -6.73 -1.08 -5.27
C ILE A 156 -5.28 -1.06 -4.78
N LEU A 157 -5.05 -0.69 -3.52
CA LEU A 157 -3.73 -0.81 -2.92
C LEU A 157 -3.32 -2.29 -2.79
N LEU A 158 -2.01 -2.52 -2.77
CA LEU A 158 -1.45 -3.86 -2.68
C LEU A 158 -1.87 -4.58 -1.39
N ASP A 159 -1.83 -3.90 -0.26
CA ASP A 159 -2.16 -4.45 1.06
C ASP A 159 -3.62 -4.89 1.15
N GLU A 160 -4.55 -4.00 0.77
CA GLU A 160 -5.97 -4.30 0.75
C GLU A 160 -6.25 -5.54 -0.10
N SER A 161 -5.64 -5.65 -1.28
CA SER A 161 -5.84 -6.82 -2.15
C SER A 161 -5.17 -8.08 -1.60
N TYR A 162 -4.02 -7.93 -0.95
CA TYR A 162 -3.22 -9.06 -0.49
C TYR A 162 -3.90 -9.78 0.68
N GLU A 163 -4.39 -9.05 1.67
CA GLU A 163 -5.01 -9.61 2.88
C GLU A 163 -6.27 -10.43 2.53
N ILE A 164 -7.21 -9.83 1.80
CA ILE A 164 -8.43 -10.52 1.35
C ILE A 164 -8.11 -11.78 0.54
N VAL A 165 -7.09 -11.72 -0.32
CA VAL A 165 -6.72 -12.86 -1.15
C VAL A 165 -6.06 -13.98 -0.33
N GLN A 166 -5.27 -13.66 0.69
CA GLN A 166 -4.71 -14.70 1.55
C GLN A 166 -5.83 -15.48 2.26
N ASP A 167 -6.85 -14.80 2.77
CA ASP A 167 -7.99 -15.45 3.44
C ASP A 167 -8.78 -16.36 2.49
N ILE A 168 -9.01 -15.91 1.25
CA ILE A 168 -9.69 -16.72 0.23
C ILE A 168 -8.82 -17.93 -0.14
N LEU A 169 -7.51 -17.74 -0.32
CA LEU A 169 -6.59 -18.82 -0.65
C LEU A 169 -6.48 -19.86 0.47
N GLU A 170 -6.47 -19.44 1.74
CA GLU A 170 -6.47 -20.36 2.88
C GLU A 170 -7.73 -21.23 2.90
N GLN A 171 -8.91 -20.62 2.71
CA GLN A 171 -10.17 -21.34 2.59
C GLN A 171 -10.18 -22.31 1.41
N LEU A 172 -9.73 -21.90 0.24
CA LEU A 172 -9.63 -22.78 -0.92
C LEU A 172 -8.68 -23.95 -0.66
N ARG A 173 -7.49 -23.70 -0.08
CA ARG A 173 -6.48 -24.72 0.24
C ARG A 173 -6.98 -25.72 1.30
N SER A 174 -7.94 -25.34 2.14
CA SER A 174 -8.54 -26.24 3.14
C SER A 174 -9.45 -27.31 2.52
N GLN A 175 -9.86 -27.16 1.26
CA GLN A 175 -10.79 -28.10 0.61
C GLN A 175 -10.05 -29.35 0.09
N PRO A 176 -10.59 -30.57 0.32
CA PRO A 176 -9.88 -31.82 -0.01
C PRO A 176 -9.72 -32.07 -1.52
N TYR A 177 -10.51 -31.40 -2.35
CA TYR A 177 -10.45 -31.47 -3.81
C TYR A 177 -9.60 -30.35 -4.43
N VAL A 178 -9.01 -29.45 -3.62
CA VAL A 178 -8.04 -28.44 -4.07
C VAL A 178 -6.63 -28.97 -3.84
N LEU A 179 -5.85 -29.07 -4.91
CA LEU A 179 -4.48 -29.60 -4.86
C LEU A 179 -3.46 -28.47 -4.66
N MET A 180 -3.65 -27.35 -5.34
CA MET A 180 -2.85 -26.13 -5.24
C MET A 180 -3.75 -24.93 -5.48
N ALA A 181 -3.47 -23.79 -4.84
CA ALA A 181 -4.16 -22.54 -5.08
C ALA A 181 -3.21 -21.38 -4.83
N ASP A 182 -3.13 -20.44 -5.77
CA ASP A 182 -2.27 -19.27 -5.67
C ASP A 182 -2.94 -18.04 -6.29
N ALA A 183 -2.58 -16.86 -5.79
CA ALA A 183 -2.83 -15.62 -6.48
C ALA A 183 -2.02 -15.59 -7.78
N ALA A 184 -2.58 -14.99 -8.81
CA ALA A 184 -1.92 -14.74 -10.09
C ALA A 184 -1.93 -13.21 -10.37
N GLY A 185 -1.84 -12.85 -11.65
CA GLY A 185 -1.97 -11.47 -12.11
C GLY A 185 -0.99 -10.50 -11.48
N SER A 186 -1.42 -9.25 -11.37
CA SER A 186 -0.61 -8.16 -10.82
C SER A 186 -0.31 -8.29 -9.33
N LEU A 187 -1.16 -9.02 -8.59
CA LEU A 187 -1.01 -9.28 -7.17
C LEU A 187 0.18 -10.20 -6.90
N ARG A 188 0.29 -11.32 -7.64
CA ARG A 188 1.44 -12.23 -7.50
C ARG A 188 2.76 -11.56 -7.87
N ARG A 189 2.72 -10.59 -8.79
CA ARG A 189 3.90 -9.77 -9.13
C ARG A 189 4.16 -8.63 -8.13
N MET A 190 3.32 -8.47 -7.10
CA MET A 190 3.45 -7.44 -6.06
C MET A 190 3.41 -6.02 -6.60
N ARG A 191 2.57 -5.75 -7.61
CA ARG A 191 2.38 -4.40 -8.13
C ARG A 191 1.81 -3.50 -7.02
N ARG A 192 2.28 -2.23 -6.95
CA ARG A 192 1.82 -1.23 -5.96
C ARG A 192 0.31 -1.02 -5.96
N THR A 193 -0.32 -1.20 -7.11
CA THR A 193 -1.78 -1.19 -7.24
C THR A 193 -2.24 -2.36 -8.09
N ILE A 194 -3.36 -2.95 -7.68
CA ILE A 194 -3.94 -4.16 -8.25
C ILE A 194 -5.20 -3.79 -9.02
N GLY A 195 -5.39 -4.42 -10.19
CA GLY A 195 -6.63 -4.25 -10.97
C GLY A 195 -7.66 -5.27 -10.50
N ASP A 196 -8.00 -6.19 -11.39
CA ASP A 196 -8.66 -7.44 -11.03
C ASP A 196 -7.77 -8.35 -10.17
N ILE A 197 -8.44 -9.14 -9.33
CA ILE A 197 -7.81 -10.20 -8.55
C ILE A 197 -7.97 -11.50 -9.32
N ASP A 198 -6.85 -12.13 -9.68
CA ASP A 198 -6.81 -13.44 -10.33
C ASP A 198 -6.38 -14.52 -9.34
N LEU A 199 -7.19 -15.57 -9.20
CA LEU A 199 -6.88 -16.78 -8.44
C LEU A 199 -6.75 -17.96 -9.40
N LEU A 200 -5.70 -18.76 -9.21
CA LEU A 200 -5.49 -19.99 -9.97
C LEU A 200 -5.46 -21.20 -9.04
N VAL A 201 -6.31 -22.17 -9.35
CA VAL A 201 -6.49 -23.40 -8.57
C VAL A 201 -6.22 -24.63 -9.42
N SER A 202 -5.58 -25.63 -8.82
CA SER A 202 -5.44 -26.97 -9.39
C SER A 202 -6.44 -27.93 -8.75
N SER A 203 -7.23 -28.62 -9.56
CA SER A 203 -8.18 -29.63 -9.08
C SER A 203 -8.58 -30.60 -10.21
N ASN A 204 -8.90 -31.84 -9.83
CA ASN A 204 -9.57 -32.82 -10.70
C ASN A 204 -11.10 -32.72 -10.63
N GLU A 205 -11.64 -31.91 -9.71
CA GLU A 205 -13.07 -31.72 -9.47
C GLU A 205 -13.44 -30.22 -9.58
N PRO A 206 -13.26 -29.60 -10.76
CA PRO A 206 -13.36 -28.16 -10.92
C PRO A 206 -14.74 -27.59 -10.57
N GLU A 207 -15.82 -28.34 -10.83
CA GLU A 207 -17.18 -27.90 -10.51
C GLU A 207 -17.39 -27.76 -8.99
N LYS A 208 -16.81 -28.65 -8.17
CA LYS A 208 -16.84 -28.53 -6.69
C LYS A 208 -16.10 -27.29 -6.19
N VAL A 209 -14.95 -26.97 -6.81
CA VAL A 209 -14.22 -25.73 -6.50
C VAL A 209 -15.05 -24.50 -6.82
N MET A 210 -15.72 -24.49 -7.98
CA MET A 210 -16.57 -23.36 -8.38
C MET A 210 -17.77 -23.19 -7.44
N ASP A 211 -18.41 -24.29 -7.05
CA ASP A 211 -19.53 -24.27 -6.11
C ASP A 211 -19.13 -23.74 -4.73
N TYR A 212 -17.96 -24.15 -4.23
CA TYR A 212 -17.41 -23.63 -2.98
C TYR A 212 -17.03 -22.16 -3.09
N PHE A 213 -16.30 -21.78 -4.15
CA PHE A 213 -15.79 -20.42 -4.33
C PHE A 213 -16.89 -19.36 -4.37
N ILE A 214 -18.01 -19.63 -5.04
CA ILE A 214 -19.11 -18.66 -5.10
C ILE A 214 -19.85 -18.49 -3.76
N ALA A 215 -19.69 -19.45 -2.85
CA ALA A 215 -20.37 -19.52 -1.56
C ALA A 215 -19.47 -19.10 -0.38
N ILE A 216 -18.24 -18.64 -0.63
CA ILE A 216 -17.34 -18.17 0.43
C ILE A 216 -17.93 -16.94 1.15
N PRO A 217 -17.66 -16.75 2.45
CA PRO A 217 -18.19 -15.62 3.23
C PRO A 217 -17.81 -14.24 2.67
N GLN A 218 -16.67 -14.14 1.98
CA GLN A 218 -16.21 -12.92 1.36
C GLN A 218 -17.01 -12.53 0.11
N SER A 219 -17.83 -13.44 -0.46
CA SER A 219 -18.64 -13.19 -1.66
C SER A 219 -19.97 -12.52 -1.30
N ILE A 220 -20.23 -11.33 -1.86
CA ILE A 220 -21.55 -10.65 -1.74
C ILE A 220 -22.37 -10.71 -3.03
N GLY A 221 -21.76 -11.19 -4.13
CA GLY A 221 -22.41 -11.30 -5.42
C GLY A 221 -21.65 -12.24 -6.34
N VAL A 222 -22.38 -12.89 -7.25
CA VAL A 222 -21.80 -13.76 -8.28
C VAL A 222 -22.03 -13.10 -9.64
N ASP A 223 -20.96 -12.61 -10.25
CA ASP A 223 -20.99 -11.99 -11.58
C ASP A 223 -21.09 -13.05 -12.68
N ALA A 224 -20.36 -14.16 -12.52
CA ALA A 224 -20.33 -15.25 -13.48
C ALA A 224 -19.99 -16.59 -12.82
N LYS A 225 -20.69 -17.65 -13.22
CA LYS A 225 -20.39 -19.03 -12.82
C LYS A 225 -20.21 -19.92 -14.05
N GLY A 226 -19.06 -20.58 -14.14
CA GLY A 226 -18.75 -21.55 -15.18
C GLY A 226 -18.14 -22.82 -14.59
N LYS A 227 -17.82 -23.80 -15.45
CA LYS A 227 -17.25 -25.08 -15.02
C LYS A 227 -15.83 -24.99 -14.48
N THR A 228 -15.03 -24.09 -15.06
CA THR A 228 -13.59 -23.93 -14.75
C THR A 228 -13.19 -22.47 -14.57
N LYS A 229 -14.13 -21.54 -14.69
CA LYS A 229 -13.96 -20.11 -14.43
C LYS A 229 -15.21 -19.57 -13.76
N SER A 230 -15.04 -18.80 -12.70
CA SER A 230 -16.11 -18.01 -12.08
C SER A 230 -15.57 -16.64 -11.66
N THR A 231 -16.48 -15.71 -11.44
CA THR A 231 -16.18 -14.35 -10.96
C THR A 231 -17.18 -14.02 -9.85
N ILE A 232 -16.68 -13.58 -8.71
CA ILE A 232 -17.49 -13.05 -7.62
C ILE A 232 -17.18 -11.57 -7.42
N THR A 233 -18.12 -10.88 -6.78
CA THR A 233 -17.90 -9.59 -6.15
C THR A 233 -17.74 -9.82 -4.66
N ASP A 234 -16.64 -9.32 -4.07
CA ASP A 234 -16.37 -9.48 -2.65
C ASP A 234 -17.03 -8.40 -1.76
N ILE A 235 -16.92 -8.55 -0.44
CA ILE A 235 -17.52 -7.65 0.57
C ILE A 235 -17.16 -6.17 0.40
N SER A 236 -16.06 -5.83 -0.27
CA SER A 236 -15.70 -4.44 -0.53
C SER A 236 -16.07 -3.99 -1.95
N GLY A 237 -16.86 -4.78 -2.68
CA GLY A 237 -17.34 -4.50 -4.03
C GLY A 237 -16.35 -4.84 -5.15
N ARG A 238 -15.32 -5.66 -4.88
CA ARG A 238 -14.25 -5.94 -5.84
C ARG A 238 -14.48 -7.23 -6.61
N LYS A 239 -14.02 -7.29 -7.86
CA LYS A 239 -14.08 -8.49 -8.68
C LYS A 239 -12.92 -9.43 -8.39
N VAL A 240 -13.26 -10.68 -8.09
CA VAL A 240 -12.30 -11.78 -7.89
C VAL A 240 -12.60 -12.86 -8.91
N ASP A 241 -11.66 -13.05 -9.84
CA ASP A 241 -11.69 -14.07 -10.87
C ASP A 241 -10.99 -15.33 -10.35
N ILE A 242 -11.64 -16.48 -10.47
CA ILE A 242 -11.01 -17.79 -10.22
C ILE A 242 -10.93 -18.59 -11.52
N ARG A 243 -9.82 -19.32 -11.69
CA ARG A 243 -9.67 -20.33 -12.75
C ARG A 243 -9.17 -21.64 -12.17
N VAL A 244 -9.77 -22.74 -12.60
CA VAL A 244 -9.33 -24.09 -12.26
C VAL A 244 -8.70 -24.77 -13.46
N VAL A 245 -7.54 -25.38 -13.26
CA VAL A 245 -6.80 -26.15 -14.26
C VAL A 245 -6.43 -27.54 -13.74
N PRO A 246 -6.25 -28.54 -14.61
CA PRO A 246 -5.81 -29.86 -14.17
C PRO A 246 -4.34 -29.82 -13.69
N PRO A 247 -3.93 -30.74 -12.80
CA PRO A 247 -2.61 -30.73 -12.13
C PRO A 247 -1.43 -30.64 -13.09
N GLU A 248 -1.47 -31.36 -14.19
CA GLU A 248 -0.42 -31.39 -15.19
C GLU A 248 -0.24 -30.06 -15.95
N SER A 249 -1.15 -29.11 -15.77
CA SER A 249 -1.13 -27.79 -16.44
C SER A 249 -0.87 -26.63 -15.47
N TYR A 250 -0.78 -26.90 -14.16
CA TYR A 250 -0.78 -25.86 -13.15
C TYR A 250 0.37 -24.87 -13.30
N GLY A 251 1.60 -25.35 -13.47
CA GLY A 251 2.77 -24.50 -13.66
C GLY A 251 2.69 -23.58 -14.88
N SER A 252 2.25 -24.10 -16.03
CA SER A 252 2.08 -23.27 -17.24
C SER A 252 0.94 -22.26 -17.10
N ALA A 253 -0.17 -22.66 -16.48
CA ALA A 253 -1.26 -21.74 -16.18
C ALA A 253 -0.81 -20.66 -15.21
N LEU A 254 -0.05 -21.02 -14.17
CA LEU A 254 0.43 -20.08 -13.16
C LEU A 254 1.35 -19.04 -13.81
N GLN A 255 2.28 -19.45 -14.67
CA GLN A 255 3.08 -18.51 -15.45
C GLN A 255 2.20 -17.62 -16.34
N TYR A 256 1.26 -18.21 -17.09
CA TYR A 256 0.40 -17.51 -18.04
C TYR A 256 -0.44 -16.41 -17.38
N PHE A 257 -1.15 -16.76 -16.30
CA PHE A 257 -2.02 -15.83 -15.55
C PHE A 257 -1.24 -14.90 -14.63
N THR A 258 -0.04 -15.27 -14.19
CA THR A 258 0.85 -14.33 -13.48
C THR A 258 1.30 -13.23 -14.41
N GLY A 259 1.62 -13.53 -15.67
CA GLY A 259 2.15 -12.55 -16.61
C GLY A 259 3.49 -11.96 -16.18
N SER A 260 3.81 -10.70 -16.53
CA SER A 260 2.99 -9.77 -17.30
C SER A 260 2.66 -10.26 -18.72
N LYS A 261 1.77 -9.56 -19.44
CA LYS A 261 1.46 -9.87 -20.83
C LYS A 261 2.73 -9.91 -21.68
N GLU A 262 3.58 -8.90 -21.51
CA GLU A 262 4.84 -8.71 -22.23
C GLU A 262 5.80 -9.87 -21.94
N HIS A 263 6.01 -10.20 -20.67
CA HIS A 263 6.81 -11.35 -20.25
C HIS A 263 6.32 -12.66 -20.91
N SER A 264 5.01 -12.91 -20.86
CA SER A 264 4.41 -14.10 -21.48
C SER A 264 4.52 -14.12 -23.01
N VAL A 265 4.44 -12.97 -23.68
CA VAL A 265 4.68 -12.87 -25.14
C VAL A 265 6.12 -13.28 -25.45
N HIS A 266 7.09 -12.71 -24.74
CA HIS A 266 8.51 -12.98 -24.95
C HIS A 266 8.84 -14.48 -24.73
N LEU A 267 8.32 -15.11 -23.66
CA LEU A 267 8.49 -16.56 -23.45
C LEU A 267 7.90 -17.41 -24.59
N ARG A 268 6.74 -17.01 -25.14
CA ARG A 268 6.13 -17.71 -26.30
C ARG A 268 6.97 -17.56 -27.57
N GLU A 269 7.60 -16.41 -27.78
CA GLU A 269 8.52 -16.22 -28.91
C GLU A 269 9.76 -17.10 -28.79
N ILE A 270 10.31 -17.22 -27.59
CA ILE A 270 11.41 -18.15 -27.27
C ILE A 270 10.99 -19.59 -27.57
N ALA A 271 9.84 -20.01 -27.05
CA ALA A 271 9.29 -21.35 -27.31
C ALA A 271 9.19 -21.62 -28.81
N LYS A 272 8.62 -20.68 -29.57
CA LYS A 272 8.45 -20.80 -31.03
C LYS A 272 9.78 -20.97 -31.76
N ARG A 273 10.83 -20.22 -31.39
CA ARG A 273 12.18 -20.36 -31.98
C ARG A 273 12.80 -21.74 -31.71
N LYS A 274 12.37 -22.40 -30.63
CA LYS A 274 12.80 -23.75 -30.25
C LYS A 274 11.95 -24.87 -30.85
N GLY A 275 10.97 -24.56 -31.71
CA GLY A 275 10.02 -25.56 -32.21
C GLY A 275 9.05 -26.05 -31.13
N LEU A 276 8.76 -25.20 -30.15
CA LEU A 276 7.83 -25.46 -29.06
C LEU A 276 6.62 -24.52 -29.15
N LYS A 277 5.52 -24.94 -28.55
CA LYS A 277 4.32 -24.13 -28.32
C LYS A 277 4.10 -24.02 -26.82
N LEU A 278 4.04 -22.79 -26.30
CA LEU A 278 3.74 -22.50 -24.90
C LEU A 278 2.34 -21.86 -24.81
N ASN A 279 1.48 -22.40 -23.96
CA ASN A 279 0.17 -21.83 -23.63
C ASN A 279 -0.19 -22.14 -22.16
N GLU A 280 -1.39 -21.75 -21.73
CA GLU A 280 -1.89 -21.95 -20.37
C GLU A 280 -2.01 -23.43 -19.94
N TYR A 281 -1.97 -24.36 -20.88
CA TYR A 281 -2.10 -25.80 -20.62
C TYR A 281 -0.76 -26.54 -20.62
N GLY A 282 0.35 -25.91 -21.03
CA GLY A 282 1.63 -26.60 -21.08
C GLY A 282 2.62 -26.08 -22.11
N VAL A 283 3.74 -26.79 -22.19
CA VAL A 283 4.72 -26.72 -23.28
C VAL A 283 4.54 -27.94 -24.16
N PHE A 284 4.42 -27.74 -25.48
CA PHE A 284 4.17 -28.78 -26.46
C PHE A 284 5.22 -28.76 -27.56
N ASP A 285 5.56 -29.93 -28.11
CA ASP A 285 6.29 -30.02 -29.37
C ASP A 285 5.43 -29.45 -30.51
N SER A 286 5.96 -28.50 -31.28
CA SER A 286 5.15 -27.82 -32.30
C SER A 286 4.80 -28.68 -33.51
N LYS A 287 5.46 -29.84 -33.69
CA LYS A 287 5.23 -30.75 -34.82
C LYS A 287 4.33 -31.92 -34.44
N THR A 288 4.50 -32.46 -33.23
CA THR A 288 3.78 -33.66 -32.79
C THR A 288 2.64 -33.37 -31.82
N ASP A 289 2.46 -32.11 -31.38
CA ASP A 289 1.53 -31.71 -30.31
C ASP A 289 1.70 -32.50 -29.00
N LYS A 290 2.85 -33.13 -28.80
CA LYS A 290 3.14 -33.90 -27.59
C LYS A 290 3.42 -32.93 -26.46
N LYS A 291 2.69 -33.05 -25.35
CA LYS A 291 2.97 -32.29 -24.12
C LYS A 291 4.32 -32.71 -23.54
N LEU A 292 5.20 -31.72 -23.35
CA LEU A 292 6.55 -31.90 -22.83
C LEU A 292 6.68 -31.40 -21.39
N GLY A 293 5.80 -30.51 -20.96
CA GLY A 293 5.88 -29.86 -19.66
C GLY A 293 4.64 -29.04 -19.29
N GLY A 294 4.60 -28.58 -18.04
CA GLY A 294 3.63 -27.61 -17.55
C GLY A 294 3.01 -27.90 -16.20
N ALA A 295 3.42 -28.97 -15.51
CA ALA A 295 2.92 -29.31 -14.18
C ALA A 295 3.45 -28.32 -13.14
N THR A 296 4.72 -27.90 -13.26
CA THR A 296 5.34 -26.87 -12.40
C THR A 296 5.94 -25.74 -13.23
N GLU A 297 6.11 -24.56 -12.62
CA GLU A 297 6.80 -23.45 -13.30
C GLU A 297 8.24 -23.86 -13.64
N GLU A 298 8.90 -24.61 -12.77
CA GLU A 298 10.24 -25.16 -12.96
C GLU A 298 10.34 -26.01 -14.21
N ASP A 299 9.44 -26.98 -14.40
CA ASP A 299 9.48 -27.84 -15.59
C ASP A 299 9.23 -27.00 -16.85
N MET A 300 8.27 -26.07 -16.79
CA MET A 300 7.90 -25.22 -17.93
C MET A 300 9.08 -24.34 -18.36
N TYR A 301 9.69 -23.59 -17.43
CA TYR A 301 10.84 -22.74 -17.72
C TYR A 301 12.04 -23.58 -18.21
N SER A 302 12.24 -24.78 -17.67
CA SER A 302 13.33 -25.67 -18.09
C SER A 302 13.22 -26.09 -19.57
N ARG A 303 12.00 -26.21 -20.14
CA ARG A 303 11.81 -26.48 -21.57
C ARG A 303 12.24 -25.32 -22.46
N LEU A 304 12.35 -24.12 -21.90
CA LEU A 304 12.83 -22.92 -22.56
C LEU A 304 14.33 -22.66 -22.29
N ASP A 305 15.03 -23.58 -21.61
CA ASP A 305 16.40 -23.42 -21.10
C ASP A 305 16.56 -22.23 -20.14
N LEU A 306 15.50 -21.89 -19.40
CA LEU A 306 15.50 -20.80 -18.44
C LEU A 306 15.35 -21.34 -17.00
N PRO A 307 15.99 -20.70 -16.01
CA PRO A 307 15.59 -20.88 -14.61
C PRO A 307 14.20 -20.28 -14.38
N VAL A 308 13.57 -20.63 -13.25
CA VAL A 308 12.36 -19.92 -12.81
C VAL A 308 12.71 -18.45 -12.55
N ILE A 309 11.95 -17.58 -13.19
CA ILE A 309 12.03 -16.13 -12.98
C ILE A 309 10.99 -15.79 -11.91
N GLU A 310 11.43 -15.16 -10.83
CA GLU A 310 10.57 -14.73 -9.72
C GLU A 310 9.44 -13.81 -10.21
N PRO A 311 8.18 -13.98 -9.78
CA PRO A 311 7.03 -13.21 -10.25
C PRO A 311 7.24 -11.69 -10.24
N GLU A 312 7.93 -11.16 -9.22
CA GLU A 312 8.21 -9.72 -9.08
C GLU A 312 9.08 -9.15 -10.21
N LEU A 313 9.81 -9.99 -10.94
CA LEU A 313 10.67 -9.58 -12.05
C LEU A 313 9.98 -9.63 -13.41
N ARG A 314 8.81 -10.29 -13.52
CA ARG A 314 8.15 -10.63 -14.79
C ARG A 314 7.41 -9.43 -15.40
N GLU A 315 8.18 -8.45 -15.87
CA GLU A 315 7.68 -7.19 -16.45
C GLU A 315 8.33 -6.87 -17.81
N ASP A 316 9.09 -7.80 -18.40
CA ASP A 316 9.83 -7.64 -19.66
C ASP A 316 10.78 -6.43 -19.66
N HIS A 317 11.56 -6.33 -18.59
CA HIS A 317 12.54 -5.26 -18.38
C HIS A 317 13.97 -5.80 -18.29
N GLY A 318 14.27 -6.89 -18.99
CA GLY A 318 15.60 -7.49 -19.04
C GLY A 318 15.78 -8.76 -18.19
N GLU A 319 14.74 -9.23 -17.50
CA GLU A 319 14.81 -10.42 -16.64
C GLU A 319 15.03 -11.71 -17.43
N ILE A 320 14.51 -11.79 -18.65
CA ILE A 320 14.65 -12.95 -19.53
C ILE A 320 16.09 -13.04 -20.05
N GLU A 321 16.67 -11.92 -20.49
CA GLU A 321 18.07 -11.82 -20.89
C GLU A 321 19.00 -12.13 -19.72
N ALA A 322 18.71 -11.58 -18.54
CA ALA A 322 19.46 -11.90 -17.32
C ALA A 322 19.36 -13.38 -16.95
N ALA A 323 18.22 -14.02 -17.19
CA ALA A 323 18.02 -15.45 -16.97
C ALA A 323 18.87 -16.30 -17.93
N TYR A 324 18.88 -15.97 -19.23
CA TYR A 324 19.76 -16.62 -20.21
C TYR A 324 21.25 -16.49 -19.85
N ASP A 325 21.67 -15.29 -19.47
CA ASP A 325 23.03 -14.99 -19.09
C ASP A 325 23.43 -15.54 -17.70
N LYS A 326 22.49 -16.16 -16.98
CA LYS A 326 22.65 -16.62 -15.59
C LYS A 326 23.07 -15.50 -14.63
N LYS A 327 22.57 -14.28 -14.88
CA LYS A 327 22.82 -13.03 -14.15
C LYS A 327 21.59 -12.50 -13.41
N LEU A 328 20.55 -13.32 -13.20
CA LEU A 328 19.42 -12.93 -12.35
C LEU A 328 19.92 -12.51 -10.96
N PRO A 329 19.39 -11.41 -10.39
CA PRO A 329 19.81 -10.93 -9.08
C PRO A 329 19.43 -11.91 -7.96
N ARG A 330 20.26 -12.01 -6.93
CA ARG A 330 19.89 -12.67 -5.66
C ARG A 330 19.06 -11.72 -4.81
N LEU A 331 17.77 -11.70 -5.10
CA LEU A 331 16.81 -10.77 -4.52
C LEU A 331 16.81 -10.80 -2.98
N VAL A 332 16.70 -9.61 -2.38
CA VAL A 332 16.53 -9.44 -0.93
C VAL A 332 15.27 -10.19 -0.45
N LYS A 333 15.34 -10.73 0.77
CA LYS A 333 14.23 -11.45 1.41
C LYS A 333 13.83 -10.77 2.72
N LEU A 334 12.60 -10.98 3.17
CA LEU A 334 12.11 -10.40 4.42
C LEU A 334 13.00 -10.77 5.62
N LYS A 335 13.43 -12.03 5.70
CA LYS A 335 14.37 -12.51 6.72
C LYS A 335 15.78 -11.90 6.68
N ASP A 336 16.13 -11.17 5.62
CA ASP A 336 17.41 -10.46 5.55
C ASP A 336 17.36 -9.13 6.32
N ILE A 337 16.16 -8.60 6.61
CA ILE A 337 15.95 -7.34 7.31
C ILE A 337 16.25 -7.52 8.80
N LYS A 338 17.04 -6.60 9.34
CA LYS A 338 17.54 -6.61 10.73
C LYS A 338 16.99 -5.45 11.57
N GLY A 339 16.30 -4.51 10.97
CA GLY A 339 15.73 -3.36 11.67
C GLY A 339 15.06 -2.36 10.75
N ASP A 340 14.24 -1.50 11.36
CA ASP A 340 13.55 -0.39 10.72
C ASP A 340 14.21 0.93 11.11
N LEU A 341 14.43 1.82 10.14
CA LEU A 341 15.12 3.10 10.32
C LEU A 341 14.18 4.31 10.31
N HIS A 342 12.88 4.12 10.14
CA HIS A 342 11.88 5.20 10.12
C HIS A 342 10.59 4.75 10.81
N THR A 343 10.47 5.08 12.10
CA THR A 343 9.30 4.75 12.94
C THR A 343 8.97 5.92 13.87
N HIS A 344 7.70 6.11 14.16
CA HIS A 344 7.16 7.23 14.95
C HIS A 344 6.44 6.72 16.19
N THR A 345 6.34 7.57 17.20
CA THR A 345 5.77 7.25 18.51
C THR A 345 4.75 8.30 18.92
N GLU A 346 4.09 8.07 20.05
CA GLU A 346 3.21 9.05 20.72
C GLU A 346 3.87 10.41 21.03
N LYS A 347 5.19 10.57 20.82
CA LYS A 347 5.89 11.83 21.04
C LYS A 347 5.72 12.82 19.89
N SER A 348 5.45 12.37 18.67
CA SER A 348 4.95 13.21 17.57
C SER A 348 3.49 12.88 17.26
N ASP A 349 3.28 11.95 16.35
CA ASP A 349 2.01 11.61 15.70
C ASP A 349 1.80 10.11 15.54
N GLY A 350 2.67 9.30 16.14
CA GLY A 350 2.41 7.89 16.39
C GLY A 350 1.40 7.68 17.53
N LEU A 351 0.91 6.44 17.66
CA LEU A 351 -0.08 6.04 18.66
C LEU A 351 0.52 5.29 19.84
N HIS A 352 1.72 4.73 19.66
CA HIS A 352 2.32 3.78 20.60
C HIS A 352 3.61 4.34 21.22
N SER A 353 3.93 3.84 22.42
CA SER A 353 5.16 4.20 23.12
C SER A 353 6.41 3.61 22.45
N ILE A 354 7.60 4.09 22.83
CA ILE A 354 8.87 3.51 22.36
C ILE A 354 8.92 2.02 22.72
N GLU A 355 8.45 1.65 23.90
CA GLU A 355 8.45 0.28 24.42
C GLU A 355 7.57 -0.65 23.59
N ASP A 356 6.37 -0.19 23.18
CA ASP A 356 5.46 -0.97 22.33
C ASP A 356 6.08 -1.22 20.95
N MET A 357 6.71 -0.19 20.36
CA MET A 357 7.41 -0.30 19.09
C MET A 357 8.59 -1.29 19.19
N VAL A 358 9.37 -1.21 20.26
CA VAL A 358 10.49 -2.11 20.54
C VAL A 358 10.01 -3.54 20.77
N ALA A 359 8.92 -3.74 21.51
CA ALA A 359 8.35 -5.06 21.77
C ALA A 359 7.97 -5.77 20.47
N LYS A 360 7.28 -5.07 19.56
CA LYS A 360 6.92 -5.63 18.24
C LYS A 360 8.15 -5.84 17.35
N ALA A 361 9.13 -4.93 17.38
CA ALA A 361 10.40 -5.12 16.66
C ALA A 361 11.12 -6.42 17.09
N LYS A 362 11.10 -6.74 18.39
CA LYS A 362 11.66 -8.01 18.91
C LYS A 362 10.88 -9.23 18.42
N VAL A 363 9.55 -9.16 18.35
CA VAL A 363 8.71 -10.24 17.77
C VAL A 363 9.06 -10.49 16.30
N LEU A 364 9.38 -9.43 15.55
CA LEU A 364 9.84 -9.51 14.16
C LEU A 364 11.30 -9.98 14.00
N GLY A 365 12.03 -10.17 15.12
CA GLY A 365 13.42 -10.60 15.12
C GLY A 365 14.42 -9.49 14.74
N TYR A 366 14.03 -8.22 14.85
CA TYR A 366 14.94 -7.10 14.60
C TYR A 366 16.01 -6.99 15.69
N THR A 367 17.21 -6.64 15.24
CA THR A 367 18.38 -6.35 16.08
C THR A 367 18.55 -4.85 16.35
N TYR A 368 17.85 -4.00 15.60
CA TYR A 368 17.77 -2.57 15.88
C TYR A 368 16.44 -1.96 15.41
N ILE A 369 16.08 -0.82 15.99
CA ILE A 369 14.96 0.02 15.56
C ILE A 369 15.33 1.49 15.77
N CYS A 370 14.99 2.35 14.81
CA CYS A 370 15.18 3.79 14.91
C CYS A 370 13.88 4.48 15.27
N ILE A 371 13.89 5.22 16.38
CA ILE A 371 12.79 6.11 16.76
C ILE A 371 13.08 7.47 16.15
N SER A 372 12.27 7.88 15.18
CA SER A 372 12.55 9.01 14.29
C SER A 372 11.37 9.96 14.19
N ASP A 373 10.78 10.32 15.35
CA ASP A 373 9.68 11.27 15.44
C ASP A 373 9.99 12.58 14.70
N HIS A 374 8.94 13.28 14.28
CA HIS A 374 9.06 14.51 13.52
C HIS A 374 9.74 15.65 14.28
N ALA A 375 10.44 16.52 13.54
CA ALA A 375 11.10 17.71 14.09
C ALA A 375 10.20 18.94 14.26
N GLU A 376 10.66 19.91 15.06
CA GLU A 376 9.90 21.06 15.59
C GLU A 376 9.10 21.87 14.56
N ARG A 377 9.60 22.04 13.31
CA ARG A 377 8.89 22.89 12.34
C ARG A 377 7.66 22.19 11.75
N LEU A 378 7.52 20.88 11.88
CA LEU A 378 6.33 20.14 11.45
C LEU A 378 5.24 20.15 12.55
N LYS A 379 4.77 21.34 12.91
CA LYS A 379 3.80 21.54 14.01
C LYS A 379 2.49 20.77 13.85
N VAL A 380 2.07 20.50 12.61
CA VAL A 380 0.85 19.75 12.32
C VAL A 380 0.92 18.29 12.76
N ALA A 381 2.13 17.75 12.91
CA ALA A 381 2.40 16.39 13.34
C ALA A 381 3.00 16.34 14.76
N GLY A 382 2.86 17.40 15.55
CA GLY A 382 3.36 17.41 16.93
C GLY A 382 4.89 17.38 17.06
N GLY A 383 5.63 17.84 16.04
CA GLY A 383 7.08 17.71 16.00
C GLY A 383 7.82 18.24 17.25
N LEU A 384 8.84 17.50 17.68
CA LEU A 384 9.49 17.67 18.98
C LEU A 384 10.30 18.96 19.04
N THR A 385 10.19 19.68 20.16
CA THR A 385 11.14 20.75 20.51
C THR A 385 12.50 20.17 20.88
N VAL A 386 13.55 21.00 20.90
CA VAL A 386 14.88 20.60 21.42
C VAL A 386 14.78 20.01 22.83
N LYS A 387 13.91 20.54 23.70
CA LYS A 387 13.73 20.03 25.07
C LYS A 387 13.14 18.62 25.07
N GLU A 388 12.13 18.37 24.25
CA GLU A 388 11.48 17.05 24.14
C GLU A 388 12.42 16.02 23.52
N LEU A 389 13.16 16.39 22.47
CA LEU A 389 14.15 15.51 21.86
C LEU A 389 15.28 15.12 22.83
N ASN A 390 15.74 16.04 23.69
CA ASN A 390 16.69 15.68 24.76
C ASN A 390 16.08 14.72 25.80
N ALA A 391 14.78 14.81 26.08
CA ALA A 391 14.10 13.86 26.95
C ALA A 391 13.98 12.47 26.29
N GLN A 392 13.70 12.42 24.99
CA GLN A 392 13.69 11.20 24.19
C GLN A 392 15.06 10.52 24.15
N ILE A 393 16.14 11.26 23.90
CA ILE A 393 17.53 10.75 23.97
C ILE A 393 17.76 10.05 25.31
N LYS A 394 17.45 10.74 26.42
CA LYS A 394 17.63 10.17 27.75
C LYS A 394 16.79 8.90 27.96
N ARG A 395 15.54 8.88 27.47
CA ARG A 395 14.68 7.70 27.57
C ARG A 395 15.27 6.51 26.81
N ILE A 396 15.72 6.73 25.58
CA ILE A 396 16.32 5.71 24.73
C ILE A 396 17.65 5.20 25.33
N ASP A 397 18.47 6.08 25.91
CA ASP A 397 19.68 5.68 26.65
C ASP A 397 19.35 4.76 27.82
N ASP A 398 18.31 5.08 28.59
CA ASP A 398 17.87 4.26 29.72
C ASP A 398 17.27 2.93 29.27
N LEU A 399 16.59 2.88 28.13
CA LEU A 399 16.08 1.64 27.53
C LEU A 399 17.22 0.76 27.01
N ASN A 400 18.20 1.32 26.28
CA ASN A 400 19.38 0.58 25.80
C ASN A 400 20.25 -0.01 26.93
N LYS A 401 20.18 0.55 28.15
CA LYS A 401 20.82 -0.07 29.33
C LYS A 401 20.12 -1.37 29.74
N LYS A 402 18.80 -1.48 29.50
CA LYS A 402 17.94 -2.62 29.88
C LYS A 402 17.79 -3.63 28.75
N GLU A 403 17.50 -3.18 27.54
CA GLU A 403 17.35 -4.01 26.35
C GLU A 403 18.74 -4.39 25.80
N LYS A 404 19.04 -5.69 25.78
CA LYS A 404 20.32 -6.22 25.24
C LYS A 404 20.17 -6.91 23.89
N ASP A 405 18.95 -7.32 23.56
CA ASP A 405 18.67 -8.09 22.34
C ASP A 405 18.39 -7.18 21.13
N ILE A 406 18.13 -5.89 21.36
CA ILE A 406 17.82 -4.90 20.33
C ILE A 406 18.45 -3.54 20.67
N ARG A 407 19.10 -2.93 19.68
CA ARG A 407 19.62 -1.56 19.78
C ARG A 407 18.56 -0.56 19.35
N ILE A 408 18.20 0.35 20.24
CA ILE A 408 17.28 1.45 19.94
C ILE A 408 18.12 2.66 19.52
N LEU A 409 17.90 3.17 18.31
CA LEU A 409 18.58 4.35 17.80
C LEU A 409 17.75 5.60 18.10
N VAL A 410 18.43 6.66 18.53
CA VAL A 410 17.84 7.99 18.57
C VAL A 410 17.94 8.60 17.18
N GLY A 411 16.82 8.75 16.50
CA GLY A 411 16.75 9.48 15.25
C GLY A 411 15.75 10.61 15.25
N VAL A 412 15.55 11.19 14.07
CA VAL A 412 14.55 12.21 13.79
C VAL A 412 14.25 12.21 12.29
N GLU A 413 13.01 12.53 11.93
CA GLU A 413 12.68 12.99 10.59
C GLU A 413 12.65 14.53 10.55
N LEU A 414 13.67 15.12 9.95
CA LEU A 414 13.75 16.56 9.71
C LEU A 414 12.84 16.97 8.55
N ASN A 415 12.16 18.09 8.69
CA ASN A 415 11.55 18.80 7.60
C ASN A 415 12.58 19.64 6.84
N ILE A 416 12.67 19.39 5.53
CA ILE A 416 13.42 20.20 4.58
C ILE A 416 12.55 21.43 4.26
N ASP A 417 13.04 22.65 4.50
CA ASP A 417 12.33 23.89 4.13
C ASP A 417 12.49 24.23 2.65
N ASN A 418 11.84 25.32 2.18
CA ASN A 418 11.81 25.68 0.75
C ASN A 418 13.19 25.95 0.13
N ASP A 419 14.21 26.25 0.95
CA ASP A 419 15.59 26.52 0.53
C ASP A 419 16.51 25.30 0.68
N GLY A 420 16.00 24.21 1.26
CA GLY A 420 16.72 22.96 1.47
C GLY A 420 17.40 22.84 2.82
N LEU A 421 17.15 23.77 3.75
CA LEU A 421 17.68 23.73 5.11
C LEU A 421 16.78 22.88 6.02
N VAL A 422 17.32 22.44 7.15
CA VAL A 422 16.67 21.50 8.09
C VAL A 422 16.41 22.13 9.46
N ASP A 423 15.63 21.45 10.32
CA ASP A 423 15.03 22.06 11.52
C ASP A 423 16.03 22.49 12.59
N TYR A 424 16.98 21.61 12.90
CA TYR A 424 17.88 21.75 14.04
C TYR A 424 19.30 22.17 13.65
N ASP A 425 20.01 22.74 14.63
CA ASP A 425 21.42 23.09 14.48
C ASP A 425 22.35 21.87 14.57
N GLU A 426 23.58 22.04 14.11
CA GLU A 426 24.60 20.98 14.11
C GLU A 426 24.88 20.42 15.52
N LYS A 427 24.76 21.24 16.56
CA LYS A 427 25.00 20.83 17.94
C LYS A 427 23.95 19.83 18.41
N MET A 428 22.70 20.00 18.02
CA MET A 428 21.62 19.06 18.32
C MET A 428 21.76 17.80 17.46
N LEU A 429 22.02 17.95 16.16
CA LEU A 429 22.12 16.82 15.23
C LEU A 429 23.27 15.86 15.58
N LYS A 430 24.39 16.35 16.12
CA LYS A 430 25.52 15.53 16.60
C LYS A 430 25.19 14.59 17.77
N LYS A 431 24.04 14.76 18.42
CA LYS A 431 23.60 13.86 19.50
C LYS A 431 22.76 12.68 19.02
N LEU A 432 22.38 12.66 17.73
CA LEU A 432 21.49 11.67 17.16
C LEU A 432 22.32 10.54 16.53
N ASP A 433 21.83 9.31 16.63
CA ASP A 433 22.44 8.13 15.99
C ASP A 433 22.16 8.11 14.49
N PHE A 434 20.98 8.59 14.07
CA PHE A 434 20.53 8.53 12.68
C PHE A 434 19.56 9.68 12.33
N VAL A 435 19.90 10.46 11.32
CA VAL A 435 19.14 11.65 10.90
C VAL A 435 18.56 11.43 9.52
N ALA A 436 17.24 11.46 9.44
CA ALA A 436 16.52 11.42 8.19
C ALA A 436 15.92 12.80 7.88
N ALA A 437 15.60 13.06 6.61
CA ALA A 437 15.01 14.32 6.19
C ALA A 437 14.02 14.13 5.04
N SER A 438 12.98 14.97 4.98
CA SER A 438 11.98 14.89 3.91
C SER A 438 11.26 16.22 3.66
N ILE A 439 10.63 16.32 2.49
CA ILE A 439 9.83 17.47 2.07
C ILE A 439 8.36 17.22 2.44
N HIS A 440 7.80 18.02 3.35
CA HIS A 440 6.39 17.93 3.74
C HIS A 440 5.49 19.05 3.17
N SER A 441 6.09 20.07 2.55
CA SER A 441 5.38 21.25 2.06
C SER A 441 6.06 21.86 0.84
N GLY A 442 5.39 22.81 0.17
CA GLY A 442 5.95 23.47 -1.01
C GLY A 442 5.95 22.61 -2.27
N PHE A 443 5.09 21.58 -2.35
CA PHE A 443 5.01 20.64 -3.50
C PHE A 443 4.72 21.29 -4.86
N GLY A 444 4.31 22.56 -4.89
CA GLY A 444 4.04 23.33 -6.11
C GLY A 444 5.26 24.06 -6.71
N GLN A 445 6.44 23.95 -6.10
CA GLN A 445 7.69 24.50 -6.65
C GLN A 445 8.04 23.83 -8.00
N SER A 446 8.85 24.52 -8.82
CA SER A 446 9.28 23.97 -10.12
C SER A 446 10.18 22.73 -9.94
N LYS A 447 10.34 21.94 -11.00
CA LYS A 447 11.22 20.77 -11.00
C LYS A 447 12.65 21.14 -10.57
N GLU A 448 13.16 22.25 -11.08
CA GLU A 448 14.50 22.77 -10.81
C GLU A 448 14.65 23.20 -9.34
N GLN A 449 13.63 23.88 -8.81
CA GLN A 449 13.60 24.32 -7.41
C GLN A 449 13.56 23.14 -6.44
N LEU A 450 12.67 22.17 -6.67
CA LEU A 450 12.56 20.96 -5.83
C LEU A 450 13.82 20.10 -5.91
N THR A 451 14.42 19.97 -7.09
CA THR A 451 15.67 19.24 -7.27
C THR A 451 16.81 19.91 -6.49
N LYS A 452 16.98 21.23 -6.63
CA LYS A 452 17.98 21.98 -5.87
C LYS A 452 17.76 21.85 -4.36
N ARG A 453 16.52 22.02 -3.90
CA ARG A 453 16.11 21.89 -2.50
C ARG A 453 16.49 20.53 -1.91
N MET A 454 16.21 19.45 -2.64
CA MET A 454 16.57 18.09 -2.23
C MET A 454 18.09 17.88 -2.18
N ILE A 455 18.83 18.38 -3.18
CA ILE A 455 20.29 18.27 -3.23
C ILE A 455 20.94 19.04 -2.06
N THR A 456 20.48 20.25 -1.74
CA THR A 456 20.95 21.00 -0.57
C THR A 456 20.82 20.19 0.72
N ALA A 457 19.68 19.49 0.91
CA ALA A 457 19.48 18.64 2.08
C ALA A 457 20.42 17.41 2.08
N ILE A 458 20.66 16.81 0.91
CA ILE A 458 21.60 15.68 0.75
C ILE A 458 23.05 16.07 1.07
N GLU A 459 23.44 17.28 0.69
CA GLU A 459 24.78 17.84 0.94
C GLU A 459 25.00 18.23 2.41
N ASN A 460 23.94 18.30 3.21
CA ASN A 460 24.08 18.53 4.65
C ASN A 460 24.83 17.34 5.30
N PRO A 461 25.94 17.58 6.02
CA PRO A 461 26.76 16.50 6.57
C PRO A 461 26.04 15.67 7.63
N SER A 462 25.01 16.23 8.28
CA SER A 462 24.25 15.52 9.30
C SER A 462 23.17 14.61 8.71
N VAL A 463 22.67 14.87 7.49
CA VAL A 463 21.58 14.08 6.89
C VAL A 463 22.13 12.75 6.38
N ASN A 464 21.59 11.64 6.91
CA ASN A 464 21.98 10.29 6.56
C ASN A 464 21.03 9.66 5.52
N MET A 465 19.76 10.04 5.53
CA MET A 465 18.72 9.45 4.67
C MET A 465 17.70 10.50 4.20
N ILE A 466 17.16 10.32 2.99
CA ILE A 466 15.97 11.04 2.53
C ILE A 466 14.75 10.10 2.59
N CYS A 467 13.72 10.48 3.37
CA CYS A 467 12.47 9.72 3.49
C CYS A 467 11.54 9.97 2.30
N HIS A 468 10.81 8.93 1.87
CA HIS A 468 9.77 8.93 0.84
C HIS A 468 9.98 10.03 -0.23
N PRO A 469 11.02 9.90 -1.07
CA PRO A 469 11.63 11.02 -1.79
C PRO A 469 10.76 11.69 -2.84
N THR A 470 9.61 11.11 -3.20
CA THR A 470 8.67 11.73 -4.16
C THR A 470 7.43 12.29 -3.48
N ALA A 471 7.25 11.96 -2.20
CA ALA A 471 6.05 12.21 -1.40
C ALA A 471 4.75 11.77 -2.09
N GLU A 472 4.82 10.78 -2.98
CA GLU A 472 3.63 10.19 -3.58
C GLU A 472 2.74 9.58 -2.48
N ILE A 473 1.43 9.78 -2.62
CA ILE A 473 0.42 8.98 -1.93
C ILE A 473 -0.45 8.37 -3.01
N ILE A 474 -0.38 7.06 -3.16
CA ILE A 474 -1.09 6.31 -4.19
C ILE A 474 -2.58 6.66 -4.15
N ASN A 475 -3.16 6.90 -5.32
CA ASN A 475 -4.57 7.31 -5.52
C ASN A 475 -4.98 8.65 -4.85
N LYS A 476 -4.08 9.37 -4.15
CA LYS A 476 -4.41 10.62 -3.42
C LYS A 476 -3.54 11.82 -3.79
N ARG A 477 -2.26 11.64 -4.08
CA ARG A 477 -1.29 12.69 -4.40
C ARG A 477 -0.21 12.15 -5.35
N LYS A 478 -0.15 12.73 -6.56
CA LYS A 478 0.93 12.45 -7.52
C LYS A 478 2.29 12.87 -6.95
N PRO A 479 3.40 12.22 -7.34
CA PRO A 479 4.74 12.65 -6.96
C PRO A 479 4.98 14.10 -7.43
N TYR A 480 5.69 14.88 -6.62
CA TYR A 480 6.11 16.22 -7.07
C TYR A 480 7.20 16.14 -8.14
N ALA A 481 7.38 17.21 -8.90
CA ALA A 481 8.33 17.22 -10.02
C ALA A 481 9.77 17.24 -9.49
N LEU A 482 10.49 16.12 -9.61
CA LEU A 482 11.86 15.97 -9.12
C LEU A 482 12.76 15.34 -10.20
N ASP A 483 13.98 15.85 -10.37
CA ASP A 483 15.00 15.16 -11.15
C ASP A 483 15.68 14.06 -10.32
N LEU A 484 15.09 12.87 -10.32
CA LEU A 484 15.61 11.75 -9.54
C LEU A 484 17.01 11.30 -9.97
N SER A 485 17.39 11.52 -11.24
CA SER A 485 18.75 11.20 -11.68
C SER A 485 19.78 12.09 -11.00
N ALA A 486 19.54 13.41 -10.97
CA ALA A 486 20.42 14.36 -10.29
C ALA A 486 20.44 14.14 -8.77
N VAL A 487 19.29 13.81 -8.18
CA VAL A 487 19.17 13.49 -6.75
C VAL A 487 19.97 12.22 -6.39
N PHE A 488 19.90 11.17 -7.21
CA PHE A 488 20.66 9.94 -6.96
C PHE A 488 22.17 10.13 -7.14
N ASP A 489 22.61 10.93 -8.11
CA ASP A 489 24.03 11.29 -8.25
C ASP A 489 24.54 12.04 -7.00
N ALA A 490 23.78 13.04 -6.51
CA ALA A 490 24.11 13.75 -5.28
C ALA A 490 24.14 12.80 -4.06
N ALA A 491 23.15 11.91 -3.96
CA ALA A 491 23.06 10.93 -2.88
C ALA A 491 24.26 9.97 -2.86
N ALA A 492 24.65 9.45 -4.02
CA ALA A 492 25.81 8.56 -4.16
C ALA A 492 27.12 9.26 -3.74
N LYS A 493 27.31 10.51 -4.16
CA LYS A 493 28.49 11.33 -3.80
C LYS A 493 28.58 11.61 -2.30
N ASN A 494 27.44 11.87 -1.66
CA ASN A 494 27.37 12.25 -0.24
C ASN A 494 27.15 11.06 0.71
N LYS A 495 27.05 9.83 0.18
CA LYS A 495 26.68 8.61 0.91
C LYS A 495 25.32 8.73 1.63
N THR A 496 24.42 9.54 1.10
CA THR A 496 23.07 9.71 1.64
C THR A 496 22.18 8.57 1.14
N ILE A 497 21.51 7.90 2.07
CA ILE A 497 20.63 6.75 1.79
C ILE A 497 19.30 7.26 1.22
N MET A 498 18.71 6.54 0.27
CA MET A 498 17.34 6.81 -0.19
C MET A 498 16.36 5.82 0.40
N GLU A 499 15.22 6.31 0.88
CA GLU A 499 14.18 5.45 1.43
C GLU A 499 13.34 4.77 0.34
N LEU A 500 13.06 3.49 0.57
CA LEU A 500 11.88 2.78 0.12
C LEU A 500 10.91 2.66 1.30
N ASN A 501 9.93 3.55 1.31
CA ASN A 501 8.88 3.60 2.30
C ASN A 501 7.86 2.50 1.99
N SER A 502 7.66 1.62 2.96
CA SER A 502 6.87 0.38 2.85
C SER A 502 5.42 0.59 3.22
N PHE A 503 5.04 1.79 3.68
CA PHE A 503 3.66 2.10 4.00
C PHE A 503 2.80 1.87 2.74
N PRO A 504 1.71 1.09 2.80
CA PRO A 504 1.03 0.61 1.59
C PRO A 504 0.49 1.70 0.67
N SER A 505 0.02 2.81 1.25
CA SER A 505 -0.43 3.99 0.49
C SER A 505 0.72 4.82 -0.10
N ARG A 506 1.98 4.54 0.27
CA ARG A 506 3.18 5.20 -0.24
C ARG A 506 3.91 4.30 -1.22
N LEU A 507 4.55 3.22 -0.76
CA LEU A 507 5.42 2.35 -1.57
C LEU A 507 6.39 3.17 -2.45
N ASP A 508 7.11 4.11 -1.80
CA ASP A 508 7.93 5.14 -2.43
C ASP A 508 9.37 5.00 -1.95
N LEU A 509 10.35 4.61 -2.75
CA LEU A 509 10.42 4.71 -4.22
C LEU A 509 9.77 3.58 -5.03
N ARG A 510 9.33 3.93 -6.24
CA ARG A 510 8.85 2.95 -7.24
C ARG A 510 9.99 2.03 -7.72
N ALA A 511 9.66 0.79 -8.07
CA ALA A 511 10.61 -0.24 -8.54
C ALA A 511 11.60 0.24 -9.64
N GLY A 512 11.12 1.00 -10.63
CA GLY A 512 12.00 1.54 -11.68
C GLY A 512 13.05 2.51 -11.14
N TYR A 513 12.68 3.35 -10.17
CA TYR A 513 13.61 4.28 -9.51
C TYR A 513 14.56 3.56 -8.56
N LEU A 514 14.13 2.48 -7.90
CA LEU A 514 15.04 1.63 -7.11
C LEU A 514 16.13 1.00 -7.98
N ARG A 515 15.76 0.52 -9.16
CA ARG A 515 16.73 -0.04 -10.12
C ARG A 515 17.70 1.02 -10.64
N LEU A 516 17.23 2.25 -10.86
CA LEU A 516 18.08 3.39 -11.20
C LEU A 516 19.03 3.75 -10.05
N ALA A 517 18.51 3.90 -8.82
CA ALA A 517 19.32 4.20 -7.64
C ALA A 517 20.42 3.15 -7.42
N LYS A 518 20.10 1.86 -7.59
CA LYS A 518 21.08 0.76 -7.55
C LYS A 518 22.18 0.93 -8.61
N LYS A 519 21.81 1.31 -9.85
CA LYS A 519 22.77 1.54 -10.94
C LYS A 519 23.73 2.70 -10.62
N GLU A 520 23.23 3.76 -10.00
CA GLU A 520 24.02 4.92 -9.55
C GLU A 520 24.80 4.66 -8.25
N GLY A 521 24.72 3.45 -7.67
CA GLY A 521 25.46 3.07 -6.47
C GLY A 521 24.86 3.58 -5.15
N VAL A 522 23.65 4.15 -5.20
CA VAL A 522 22.93 4.63 -4.01
C VAL A 522 22.46 3.45 -3.16
N LYS A 523 22.58 3.56 -1.84
CA LYS A 523 22.06 2.58 -0.89
C LYS A 523 20.61 2.88 -0.54
N ILE A 524 19.84 1.81 -0.37
CA ILE A 524 18.40 1.90 -0.07
C ILE A 524 18.15 1.49 1.38
N ALA A 525 17.28 2.24 2.08
CA ALA A 525 16.67 1.78 3.32
C ALA A 525 15.20 1.39 3.07
N ILE A 526 14.80 0.18 3.42
CA ILE A 526 13.39 -0.23 3.41
C ILE A 526 12.84 0.03 4.80
N ASN A 527 11.91 0.96 4.94
CA ASN A 527 11.35 1.34 6.24
C ASN A 527 9.83 1.40 6.20
N THR A 528 9.16 1.19 7.32
CA THR A 528 7.70 1.12 7.34
C THR A 528 7.00 2.45 7.51
N ASP A 529 7.68 3.48 8.04
CA ASP A 529 7.03 4.74 8.43
C ASP A 529 5.91 4.45 9.45
N ALA A 530 6.23 3.55 10.39
CA ALA A 530 5.26 3.00 11.32
C ALA A 530 4.86 4.02 12.40
N HIS A 531 3.59 4.41 12.38
CA HIS A 531 2.95 5.25 13.41
C HIS A 531 2.24 4.43 14.51
N ASN A 532 2.23 3.11 14.39
CA ASN A 532 1.87 2.18 15.46
C ASN A 532 2.63 0.87 15.26
N ALA A 533 2.61 -0.01 16.26
CA ALA A 533 3.40 -1.24 16.23
C ALA A 533 2.99 -2.19 15.08
N LYS A 534 1.69 -2.33 14.76
CA LYS A 534 1.23 -3.22 13.69
C LYS A 534 1.76 -2.79 12.32
N HIS A 535 1.97 -1.49 12.10
CA HIS A 535 2.55 -0.99 10.85
C HIS A 535 3.97 -1.51 10.57
N LEU A 536 4.69 -2.03 11.57
CA LEU A 536 5.99 -2.69 11.34
C LEU A 536 5.86 -3.93 10.44
N ASP A 537 4.68 -4.55 10.36
CA ASP A 537 4.41 -5.68 9.45
C ASP A 537 4.44 -5.26 7.96
N TYR A 538 4.27 -3.95 7.67
CA TYR A 538 4.32 -3.42 6.31
C TYR A 538 5.70 -3.56 5.64
N MET A 539 6.75 -3.93 6.39
CA MET A 539 8.07 -4.28 5.84
C MET A 539 7.96 -5.31 4.71
N PHE A 540 6.99 -6.22 4.81
CA PHE A 540 6.68 -7.20 3.76
C PHE A 540 6.48 -6.53 2.39
N TYR A 541 5.66 -5.48 2.31
CA TYR A 541 5.37 -4.77 1.07
C TYR A 541 6.61 -4.03 0.55
N GLY A 542 7.39 -3.41 1.42
CA GLY A 542 8.65 -2.76 1.05
C GLY A 542 9.65 -3.74 0.42
N VAL A 543 9.84 -4.91 1.04
CA VAL A 543 10.69 -5.98 0.50
C VAL A 543 10.17 -6.45 -0.86
N ALA A 544 8.86 -6.60 -1.03
CA ALA A 544 8.28 -6.97 -2.32
C ALA A 544 8.59 -5.94 -3.42
N ILE A 545 8.47 -4.64 -3.12
CA ILE A 545 8.83 -3.57 -4.08
C ILE A 545 10.35 -3.50 -4.32
N ALA A 546 11.18 -3.76 -3.31
CA ALA A 546 12.63 -3.87 -3.46
C ALA A 546 13.02 -5.02 -4.41
N ARG A 547 12.34 -6.17 -4.31
CA ARG A 547 12.51 -7.31 -5.21
C ARG A 547 12.16 -6.93 -6.66
N ARG A 548 11.04 -6.24 -6.88
CA ARG A 548 10.68 -5.66 -8.20
C ARG A 548 11.73 -4.67 -8.72
N GLY A 549 12.40 -3.95 -7.83
CA GLY A 549 13.53 -3.06 -8.13
C GLY A 549 14.87 -3.76 -8.35
N TRP A 550 14.90 -5.10 -8.37
CA TRP A 550 16.09 -5.94 -8.52
C TRP A 550 17.12 -5.75 -7.41
N LEU A 551 16.68 -5.32 -6.23
CA LEU A 551 17.57 -5.10 -5.10
C LEU A 551 18.01 -6.43 -4.49
N GLU A 552 19.31 -6.53 -4.23
CA GLU A 552 19.94 -7.63 -3.52
C GLU A 552 20.26 -7.18 -2.08
N LYS A 553 20.61 -8.13 -1.22
CA LYS A 553 21.00 -7.84 0.17
C LYS A 553 22.06 -6.72 0.31
N LYS A 554 23.04 -6.65 -0.59
CA LYS A 554 24.12 -5.65 -0.58
C LYS A 554 23.66 -4.22 -0.89
N ASP A 555 22.48 -4.07 -1.47
CA ASP A 555 21.91 -2.78 -1.89
C ASP A 555 21.08 -2.15 -0.77
N VAL A 556 20.62 -2.96 0.20
CA VAL A 556 19.71 -2.57 1.28
C VAL A 556 20.45 -2.49 2.61
N VAL A 557 20.45 -1.31 3.23
CA VAL A 557 21.17 -1.05 4.49
C VAL A 557 20.54 -1.74 5.69
N ASN A 558 19.22 -1.99 5.66
CA ASN A 558 18.50 -2.70 6.72
C ASN A 558 18.97 -4.14 6.92
N THR A 559 19.82 -4.67 6.03
CA THR A 559 20.36 -6.02 6.12
C THR A 559 21.69 -6.10 6.85
N TRP A 560 22.26 -4.94 7.21
CA TRP A 560 23.58 -4.83 7.80
C TRP A 560 23.52 -4.94 9.32
N PRO A 561 24.56 -5.49 9.97
CA PRO A 561 24.77 -5.25 11.40
C PRO A 561 24.79 -3.76 11.71
N ILE A 562 24.32 -3.37 12.90
CA ILE A 562 24.17 -1.96 13.26
C ILE A 562 25.49 -1.18 13.21
N GLU A 563 26.60 -1.81 13.60
CA GLU A 563 27.93 -1.19 13.59
C GLU A 563 28.38 -0.82 12.17
N LYS A 564 28.01 -1.65 11.18
CA LYS A 564 28.29 -1.37 9.77
C LYS A 564 27.42 -0.22 9.25
N LEU A 565 26.15 -0.15 9.68
CA LEU A 565 25.26 0.95 9.32
C LEU A 565 25.78 2.28 9.87
N LEU A 566 26.06 2.36 11.18
CA LEU A 566 26.55 3.58 11.82
C LEU A 566 27.86 4.05 11.20
N LYS A 567 28.82 3.13 10.97
CA LYS A 567 30.08 3.45 10.28
C LYS A 567 29.89 3.95 8.83
N PHE A 568 28.83 3.51 8.15
CA PHE A 568 28.55 3.97 6.78
C PHE A 568 28.05 5.42 6.77
N VAL A 569 27.24 5.79 7.76
CA VAL A 569 26.63 7.13 7.86
C VAL A 569 27.48 8.14 8.62
N GLU A 570 28.50 7.70 9.35
CA GLU A 570 29.60 8.54 9.83
C GLU A 570 30.34 9.18 8.64
N LYS A 571 30.02 10.45 8.33
CA LYS A 571 30.73 11.21 7.30
C LYS A 571 32.13 11.58 7.82
N SER A 572 33.12 11.44 6.94
CA SER A 572 34.56 11.64 7.24
C SER A 572 34.93 13.10 7.47
#